data_AF-A0AAX1FZW7-F1
#
_entry.id   AF-A0AAX1FZW7-F1
#
_cell.length_a   1.000
_cell.length_b   1.000
_cell.length_c   1.000
_cell.angle_alpha   90.00
_cell.angle_beta   90.00
_cell.angle_gamma   90.00
#
_symmetry.space_group_name_H-M   'P 1'
#
loop_
_entity.id
_entity.type
_entity.pdbx_description
1 polymer ?
#
loop_
_entity_poly.entity_id
_entity_poly.type
_entity_poly.pdbx_seq_one_letter_code
_entity_poly.pdbx_strand_id
1 'polypeptide(L)'
;MPLGTNLQGICIKPYQSLYHELFRAPKRPETPEAFVAFIDALCHFHGVQLMDANRGYLRGDSAGAPCLVFKAPISQVKRINALLMELNTLNLHHHWTLTGKLDGLNQLFFRLSSPELDEAVRTNDVSMLVTMGWHRKRIDSEIKLLTAHMNEMQPYATKQQLKDGLMSDCQYTEHF
;
A
#
# COMPACT_ATOMS: atom_id res chain seq x y z
N MET A 1 -30.39 -52.45 28.53
CA MET A 1 -29.52 -51.30 28.85
C MET A 1 -28.23 -51.42 28.05
N PRO A 2 -27.92 -50.47 27.16
CA PRO A 2 -26.53 -50.18 26.79
C PRO A 2 -26.14 -48.78 27.28
N LEU A 3 -24.94 -48.70 27.83
CA LEU A 3 -24.32 -47.48 28.34
C LEU A 3 -24.15 -46.45 27.22
N GLY A 4 -24.65 -45.24 27.48
CA GLY A 4 -24.26 -44.06 26.74
C GLY A 4 -22.95 -43.50 27.26
N THR A 5 -22.03 -43.25 26.36
CA THR A 5 -21.01 -42.20 26.53
C THR A 5 -20.57 -41.73 25.15
N ASN A 6 -21.29 -40.70 24.65
CA ASN A 6 -20.82 -39.87 23.56
C ASN A 6 -19.58 -39.11 24.04
N LEU A 7 -18.39 -39.55 23.64
CA LEU A 7 -17.19 -38.72 23.67
C LEU A 7 -17.30 -37.69 22.54
N GLN A 8 -18.15 -36.68 22.72
CA GLN A 8 -17.99 -35.39 22.04
C GLN A 8 -16.79 -34.67 22.68
N GLY A 9 -15.60 -35.18 22.39
CA GLY A 9 -14.34 -34.65 22.87
C GLY A 9 -13.69 -33.76 21.81
N ILE A 10 -14.02 -32.47 21.88
CA ILE A 10 -13.18 -31.34 21.49
C ILE A 10 -12.56 -31.48 20.08
N CYS A 11 -13.30 -31.00 19.07
CA CYS A 11 -12.69 -30.56 17.82
C CYS A 11 -11.78 -29.36 18.13
N ILE A 12 -10.52 -29.64 18.46
CA ILE A 12 -9.46 -28.64 18.49
C ILE A 12 -9.39 -28.09 17.07
N LYS A 13 -10.03 -26.94 16.80
CA LYS A 13 -9.83 -26.20 15.55
C LYS A 13 -8.36 -25.74 15.56
N PRO A 14 -7.45 -26.37 14.81
CA PRO A 14 -6.05 -26.04 14.93
C PRO A 14 -5.85 -24.72 14.16
N TYR A 15 -5.34 -23.70 14.85
CA TYR A 15 -4.56 -22.60 14.25
C TYR A 15 -5.23 -21.70 13.18
N GLN A 16 -6.50 -21.87 12.85
CA GLN A 16 -7.21 -21.02 11.88
C GLN A 16 -7.57 -19.62 12.41
N SER A 17 -7.32 -19.30 13.68
CA SER A 17 -7.86 -18.07 14.30
C SER A 17 -6.91 -16.88 14.27
N LEU A 18 -5.60 -17.06 14.48
CA LEU A 18 -4.68 -15.91 14.61
C LEU A 18 -4.18 -15.40 13.26
N TYR A 19 -3.82 -16.32 12.36
CA TYR A 19 -3.43 -15.97 10.98
C TYR A 19 -4.62 -15.33 10.23
N HIS A 20 -5.85 -15.74 10.52
CA HIS A 20 -7.01 -15.30 9.75
C HIS A 20 -7.48 -13.87 10.07
N GLU A 21 -7.14 -13.32 11.24
CA GLU A 21 -7.51 -11.95 11.64
C GLU A 21 -6.45 -10.91 11.27
N LEU A 22 -5.16 -11.27 11.27
CA LEU A 22 -4.07 -10.36 10.89
C LEU A 22 -4.00 -10.08 9.37
N PHE A 23 -4.60 -10.94 8.55
CA PHE A 23 -4.38 -10.97 7.08
C PHE A 23 -5.64 -10.75 6.24
N ARG A 24 -6.76 -10.37 6.87
CA ARG A 24 -7.98 -10.01 6.15
C ARG A 24 -7.99 -8.50 5.96
N ALA A 25 -8.36 -8.03 4.77
CA ALA A 25 -8.77 -6.65 4.59
C ALA A 25 -9.78 -6.30 5.71
N PRO A 26 -9.63 -5.15 6.39
CA PRO A 26 -10.54 -4.79 7.47
C PRO A 26 -11.98 -4.85 6.96
N LYS A 27 -12.87 -5.50 7.72
CA LYS A 27 -14.30 -5.60 7.36
C LYS A 27 -15.02 -4.24 7.38
N ARG A 28 -14.34 -3.20 7.86
CA ARG A 28 -14.79 -1.81 7.87
C ARG A 28 -13.93 -1.02 6.88
N PRO A 29 -14.51 -0.08 6.11
CA PRO A 29 -13.82 0.73 5.10
C PRO A 29 -12.83 1.75 5.70
N GLU A 30 -12.60 1.70 7.01
CA GLU A 30 -11.52 2.40 7.70
C GLU A 30 -10.18 1.84 7.22
N THR A 31 -9.74 2.28 6.05
CA THR A 31 -8.35 2.15 5.58
C THR A 31 -7.35 2.40 6.70
N PRO A 32 -6.19 1.72 6.73
CA PRO A 32 -5.09 2.19 7.56
C PRO A 32 -4.69 3.55 6.99
N GLU A 33 -5.01 4.63 7.72
CA GLU A 33 -4.89 6.04 7.31
C GLU A 33 -3.60 6.36 6.54
N ALA A 34 -2.51 5.67 6.86
CA ALA A 34 -1.21 5.83 6.21
C ALA A 34 -1.23 5.62 4.69
N PHE A 35 -1.93 4.61 4.17
CA PHE A 35 -1.90 4.34 2.72
C PHE A 35 -2.74 5.34 1.93
N VAL A 36 -3.85 5.82 2.53
CA VAL A 36 -4.65 6.89 1.92
C VAL A 36 -3.88 8.19 1.92
N ALA A 37 -3.26 8.55 3.04
CA ALA A 37 -2.39 9.73 3.12
C ALA A 37 -1.23 9.67 2.10
N PHE A 38 -0.75 8.47 1.79
CA PHE A 38 0.27 8.26 0.76
C PHE A 38 -0.24 8.50 -0.66
N ILE A 39 -1.44 7.99 -0.98
CA ILE A 39 -2.13 8.30 -2.23
C ILE A 39 -2.34 9.80 -2.35
N ASP A 40 -2.85 10.43 -1.31
CA ASP A 40 -3.12 11.87 -1.29
C ASP A 40 -1.84 12.66 -1.51
N ALA A 41 -0.77 12.36 -0.76
CA ALA A 41 0.53 13.04 -0.91
C ALA A 41 1.06 12.95 -2.36
N LEU A 42 0.88 11.81 -3.02
CA LEU A 42 1.23 11.63 -4.43
C LEU A 42 0.32 12.43 -5.37
N CYS A 43 -1.00 12.43 -5.16
CA CYS A 43 -1.95 13.11 -6.04
C CYS A 43 -1.88 14.64 -5.93
N HIS A 44 -1.34 15.18 -4.84
CA HIS A 44 -1.11 16.62 -4.68
C HIS A 44 0.02 17.18 -5.57
N PHE A 45 0.85 16.34 -6.19
CA PHE A 45 1.83 16.83 -7.15
C PHE A 45 1.14 17.27 -8.45
N HIS A 46 1.43 18.50 -8.88
CA HIS A 46 0.85 19.04 -10.12
C HIS A 46 1.10 18.13 -11.33
N GLY A 47 0.01 17.76 -12.00
CA GLY A 47 0.01 16.92 -13.20
C GLY A 47 0.09 15.42 -12.92
N VAL A 48 0.04 14.98 -11.65
CA VAL A 48 -0.02 13.56 -11.32
C VAL A 48 -1.46 13.06 -11.43
N GLN A 49 -1.62 11.92 -12.10
CA GLN A 49 -2.89 11.21 -12.23
C GLN A 49 -2.70 9.78 -11.72
N LEU A 50 -3.35 9.43 -10.61
CA LEU A 50 -3.40 8.05 -10.14
C LEU A 50 -4.20 7.19 -11.13
N MET A 51 -3.66 6.04 -11.49
CA MET A 51 -4.31 5.05 -12.36
C MET A 51 -4.83 3.85 -11.57
N ASP A 52 -4.03 3.38 -10.63
CA ASP A 52 -4.33 2.22 -9.81
C ASP A 52 -3.52 2.27 -8.51
N ALA A 53 -3.99 1.59 -7.47
CA ALA A 53 -3.32 1.49 -6.20
C ALA A 53 -3.64 0.15 -5.53
N ASN A 54 -2.62 -0.59 -5.14
CA ASN A 54 -2.77 -1.77 -4.30
C ASN A 54 -2.27 -1.47 -2.89
N ARG A 55 -3.11 -1.71 -1.90
CA ARG A 55 -2.82 -1.45 -0.48
C ARG A 55 -1.89 -2.49 0.15
N GLY A 56 -1.63 -3.60 -0.53
CA GLY A 56 -0.73 -4.63 -0.07
C GLY A 56 -1.35 -5.59 0.95
N TYR A 57 -2.53 -6.16 0.66
CA TYR A 57 -3.14 -7.17 1.52
C TYR A 57 -2.85 -8.58 1.00
N LEU A 58 -2.99 -9.61 1.86
CA LEU A 58 -2.70 -10.99 1.48
C LEU A 58 -3.90 -11.75 0.90
N ARG A 59 -5.12 -11.19 0.99
CA ARG A 59 -6.38 -11.79 0.50
C ARG A 59 -7.42 -10.72 0.18
N GLY A 60 -8.36 -11.03 -0.72
CA GLY A 60 -9.41 -10.13 -1.22
C GLY A 60 -9.02 -9.47 -2.53
N ASP A 61 -9.83 -8.52 -3.01
CA ASP A 61 -9.64 -7.88 -4.32
C ASP A 61 -8.37 -7.02 -4.39
N SER A 62 -7.79 -6.68 -3.23
CA SER A 62 -6.51 -6.00 -3.08
C SER A 62 -5.38 -6.95 -2.63
N ALA A 63 -5.46 -8.23 -3.00
CA ALA A 63 -4.38 -9.18 -2.75
C ALA A 63 -3.15 -8.78 -3.59
N GLY A 64 -2.02 -8.54 -2.94
CA GLY A 64 -0.78 -8.19 -3.61
C GLY A 64 0.19 -7.40 -2.74
N ALA A 65 1.22 -6.85 -3.37
CA ALA A 65 2.20 -5.97 -2.73
C ALA A 65 1.72 -4.52 -2.77
N PRO A 66 2.09 -3.70 -1.76
CA PRO A 66 1.71 -2.29 -1.75
C PRO A 66 2.35 -1.58 -2.95
N CYS A 67 1.54 -0.94 -3.79
CA CYS A 67 2.04 -0.16 -4.91
C CYS A 67 1.09 0.95 -5.33
N LEU A 68 1.64 2.00 -5.93
CA LEU A 68 0.91 3.09 -6.58
C LEU A 68 1.27 3.10 -8.07
N VAL A 69 0.28 3.18 -8.94
CA VAL A 69 0.45 3.28 -10.39
C VAL A 69 -0.14 4.60 -10.85
N PHE A 70 0.65 5.43 -11.54
CA PHE A 70 0.26 6.79 -11.87
C PHE A 70 0.95 7.32 -13.13
N LYS A 71 0.32 8.30 -13.78
CA LYS A 71 0.94 9.14 -14.81
C LYS A 71 1.43 10.43 -14.16
N ALA A 72 2.57 10.94 -14.60
CA ALA A 72 3.15 12.17 -14.06
C ALA A 72 4.10 12.82 -15.07
N PRO A 73 4.28 14.16 -15.02
CA PRO A 73 5.34 14.82 -15.76
C PRO A 73 6.71 14.31 -15.32
N ILE A 74 7.64 14.17 -16.27
CA ILE A 74 9.02 13.70 -16.01
C ILE A 74 9.71 14.51 -14.92
N SER A 75 9.42 15.82 -14.80
CA SER A 75 9.95 16.67 -13.73
C SER A 75 9.54 16.19 -12.34
N GLN A 76 8.28 15.78 -12.13
CA GLN A 76 7.81 15.25 -10.84
C GLN A 76 8.41 13.87 -10.58
N VAL A 77 8.49 13.01 -11.60
CA VAL A 77 9.09 11.68 -11.49
C VAL A 77 10.55 11.77 -11.04
N LYS A 78 11.33 12.70 -11.62
CA LYS A 78 12.72 12.94 -11.21
C LYS A 78 12.82 13.38 -9.74
N ARG A 79 11.91 14.23 -9.27
CA ARG A 79 11.87 14.68 -7.87
C ARG A 79 11.54 13.54 -6.92
N ILE A 80 10.52 12.74 -7.24
CA ILE A 80 10.14 11.57 -6.45
C ILE A 80 11.29 10.55 -6.44
N ASN A 81 11.92 10.29 -7.59
CA ASN A 81 13.04 9.35 -7.65
C ASN A 81 14.24 9.80 -6.82
N ALA A 82 14.57 11.10 -6.84
CA ALA A 82 15.62 11.65 -5.99
C ALA A 82 15.31 11.44 -4.50
N LEU A 83 14.06 11.69 -4.09
CA LEU A 83 13.60 11.41 -2.72
C LEU A 83 13.75 9.92 -2.37
N LEU A 84 13.32 9.02 -3.25
CA LEU A 84 13.43 7.58 -2.99
C LEU A 84 14.89 7.15 -2.83
N MET A 85 15.79 7.67 -3.67
CA MET A 85 17.22 7.39 -3.55
C MET A 85 17.76 7.86 -2.19
N GLU A 86 17.37 9.05 -1.72
CA GLU A 86 17.74 9.55 -0.40
C GLU A 86 17.19 8.66 0.72
N LEU A 87 15.90 8.37 0.72
CA LEU A 87 15.27 7.58 1.76
C LEU A 87 15.80 6.14 1.83
N ASN A 88 16.10 5.52 0.69
CA ASN A 88 16.71 4.19 0.65
C ASN A 88 18.11 4.17 1.30
N THR A 89 18.82 5.30 1.37
CA THR A 89 20.10 5.38 2.13
C THR A 89 19.91 5.49 3.64
N LEU A 90 18.70 5.88 4.10
CA LEU A 90 18.33 5.94 5.52
C LEU A 90 17.97 4.56 6.11
N ASN A 91 18.32 3.48 5.40
CA ASN A 91 18.18 2.10 5.84
C ASN A 91 16.70 1.69 6.07
N LEU A 92 15.83 2.03 5.10
CA LEU A 92 14.50 1.43 5.01
C LEU A 92 14.61 -0.10 5.03
N HIS A 93 13.62 -0.76 5.60
CA HIS A 93 13.56 -2.22 5.58
C HIS A 93 13.35 -2.77 4.17
N HIS A 94 12.64 -2.04 3.31
CA HIS A 94 12.42 -2.38 1.91
C HIS A 94 12.94 -1.29 0.99
N HIS A 95 13.47 -1.70 -0.17
CA HIS A 95 13.92 -0.77 -1.17
C HIS A 95 12.73 -0.28 -2.02
N TRP A 96 12.40 1.00 -1.94
CA TRP A 96 11.29 1.57 -2.70
C TRP A 96 11.78 2.17 -4.02
N THR A 97 11.11 1.83 -5.13
CA THR A 97 11.57 2.15 -6.48
C THR A 97 10.47 2.68 -7.38
N LEU A 98 10.84 3.50 -8.36
CA LEU A 98 9.98 3.88 -9.47
C LEU A 98 10.35 3.10 -10.74
N THR A 99 9.39 2.37 -11.29
CA THR A 99 9.53 1.69 -12.58
C THR A 99 8.63 2.35 -13.61
N GLY A 100 9.19 2.82 -14.73
CA GLY A 100 8.44 3.36 -15.87
C GLY A 100 8.07 2.28 -16.88
N LYS A 101 6.84 2.32 -17.39
CA LYS A 101 6.36 1.44 -18.48
C LYS A 101 5.45 2.22 -19.43
N LEU A 102 5.42 1.81 -20.70
CA LEU A 102 4.48 2.33 -21.69
C LEU A 102 3.22 1.46 -21.69
N ASP A 103 2.04 2.07 -21.73
CA ASP A 103 0.78 1.37 -21.95
C ASP A 103 0.56 1.04 -23.43
N GLY A 104 -0.56 0.37 -23.74
CA GLY A 104 -0.91 -0.01 -25.12
C GLY A 104 -1.16 1.17 -26.07
N LEU A 105 -1.22 2.40 -25.54
CA LEU A 105 -1.35 3.65 -26.29
C LEU A 105 -0.03 4.44 -26.35
N ASN A 106 1.09 3.82 -25.99
CA ASN A 106 2.42 4.43 -25.87
C ASN A 106 2.47 5.60 -24.86
N GLN A 107 1.59 5.61 -23.86
CA GLN A 107 1.64 6.59 -22.79
C GLN A 107 2.45 6.05 -21.61
N LEU A 108 3.39 6.88 -21.13
CA LEU A 108 4.26 6.52 -20.01
C LEU A 108 3.51 6.60 -18.69
N PHE A 109 3.51 5.49 -17.95
CA PHE A 109 3.06 5.43 -16.57
C PHE A 109 4.19 4.90 -15.67
N PHE A 110 4.06 5.18 -14.39
CA PHE A 110 5.03 4.85 -13.37
C PHE A 110 4.39 3.99 -12.30
N ARG A 111 5.17 3.04 -11.79
CA ARG A 111 4.81 2.22 -10.65
C ARG A 111 5.80 2.48 -9.52
N LEU A 112 5.27 2.87 -8.38
CA LEU A 112 6.00 2.99 -7.12
C LEU A 112 5.73 1.76 -6.25
N SER A 113 6.76 0.94 -6.02
CA SER A 113 6.66 -0.28 -5.21
C SER A 113 8.03 -0.70 -4.66
N SER A 114 8.04 -1.69 -3.78
CA SER A 114 9.26 -2.42 -3.40
C SER A 114 9.39 -3.71 -4.23
N PRO A 115 10.50 -3.90 -4.97
CA PRO A 115 10.74 -5.12 -5.74
C PRO A 115 10.77 -6.37 -4.86
N GLU A 116 11.25 -6.28 -3.62
CA GLU A 116 11.29 -7.41 -2.69
C GLU A 116 9.88 -7.88 -2.31
N LEU A 117 8.97 -6.93 -2.04
CA LEU A 117 7.57 -7.22 -1.76
C LEU A 117 6.84 -7.77 -2.99
N ASP A 118 7.16 -7.25 -4.18
CA ASP A 118 6.59 -7.73 -5.44
C ASP A 118 6.99 -9.19 -5.73
N GLU A 119 8.26 -9.53 -5.50
CA GLU A 119 8.79 -10.87 -5.68
C GLU A 119 8.16 -11.87 -4.70
N ALA A 120 8.00 -11.46 -3.45
CA ALA A 120 7.33 -12.23 -2.40
C ALA A 120 5.94 -12.69 -2.84
N VAL A 121 5.17 -11.76 -3.39
CA VAL A 121 3.80 -12.01 -3.87
C VAL A 121 3.82 -12.89 -5.12
N ARG A 122 4.70 -12.61 -6.07
CA ARG A 122 4.80 -13.36 -7.33
C ARG A 122 5.12 -14.84 -7.11
N THR A 123 6.05 -15.13 -6.19
CA THR A 123 6.49 -16.50 -5.89
C THR A 123 5.54 -17.26 -4.97
N ASN A 124 4.47 -16.59 -4.50
CA ASN A 124 3.55 -17.11 -3.50
C ASN A 124 4.29 -17.70 -2.29
N ASP A 125 5.40 -17.06 -1.91
CA ASP A 125 6.22 -17.51 -0.80
C ASP A 125 5.44 -17.32 0.50
N VAL A 126 4.87 -18.41 1.00
CA VAL A 126 4.05 -18.42 2.21
C VAL A 126 4.81 -17.87 3.42
N SER A 127 6.14 -18.06 3.48
CA SER A 127 6.97 -17.52 4.54
C SER A 127 7.08 -15.99 4.44
N MET A 128 7.22 -15.47 3.22
CA MET A 128 7.33 -14.04 2.94
C MET A 128 5.98 -13.34 2.99
N LEU A 129 4.87 -14.01 2.66
CA LEU A 129 3.49 -13.53 2.88
C LEU A 129 3.18 -13.42 4.38
N VAL A 130 3.59 -14.42 5.18
CA VAL A 130 3.53 -14.34 6.65
C VAL A 130 4.44 -13.21 7.16
N THR A 131 5.60 -13.01 6.52
CA THR A 131 6.53 -11.92 6.83
C THR A 131 5.96 -10.54 6.47
N MET A 132 5.25 -10.38 5.35
CA MET A 132 4.55 -9.14 4.96
C MET A 132 3.43 -8.80 5.93
N GLY A 133 2.69 -9.82 6.38
CA GLY A 133 1.67 -9.65 7.39
C GLY A 133 2.25 -9.33 8.78
N TRP A 134 3.34 -10.01 9.19
CA TRP A 134 4.04 -9.78 10.45
C TRP A 134 4.82 -8.45 10.47
N HIS A 135 5.35 -8.02 9.33
CA HIS A 135 6.05 -6.76 9.11
C HIS A 135 5.15 -5.66 8.55
N ARG A 136 3.82 -5.83 8.59
CA ARG A 136 2.87 -4.79 8.16
C ARG A 136 3.13 -3.45 8.83
N LYS A 137 3.47 -3.47 10.13
CA LYS A 137 3.88 -2.27 10.88
C LYS A 137 5.12 -1.58 10.28
N ARG A 138 6.08 -2.32 9.74
CA ARG A 138 7.28 -1.78 9.08
C ARG A 138 6.91 -1.15 7.74
N ILE A 139 6.13 -1.86 6.93
CA ILE A 139 5.60 -1.36 5.66
C ILE A 139 4.81 -0.06 5.89
N ASP A 140 3.88 -0.04 6.86
CA ASP A 140 3.09 1.16 7.18
C ASP A 140 3.97 2.30 7.70
N SER A 141 5.05 2.00 8.44
CA SER A 141 6.02 3.00 8.91
C SER A 141 6.80 3.62 7.75
N GLU A 142 7.25 2.82 6.78
CA GLU A 142 7.92 3.31 5.59
C GLU A 142 6.98 4.16 4.74
N ILE A 143 5.72 3.73 4.59
CA ILE A 143 4.69 4.49 3.87
C ILE A 143 4.42 5.83 4.55
N LYS A 144 4.37 5.88 5.88
CA LYS A 144 4.27 7.14 6.63
C LYS A 144 5.47 8.06 6.39
N LEU A 145 6.68 7.50 6.38
CA LEU A 145 7.89 8.28 6.12
C LEU A 145 7.90 8.83 4.69
N LEU A 146 7.62 7.98 3.70
CA LEU A 146 7.46 8.38 2.30
C LEU A 146 6.43 9.50 2.15
N THR A 147 5.28 9.36 2.81
CA THR A 147 4.20 10.35 2.83
C THR A 147 4.67 11.69 3.40
N ALA A 148 5.37 11.67 4.55
CA ALA A 148 5.85 12.89 5.20
C ALA A 148 6.81 13.67 4.28
N HIS A 149 7.79 12.99 3.70
CA HIS A 149 8.74 13.63 2.80
C HIS A 149 8.11 14.07 1.47
N MET A 150 7.16 13.32 0.93
CA MET A 150 6.38 13.76 -0.23
C MET A 150 5.63 15.07 0.04
N ASN A 151 5.02 15.21 1.23
CA ASN A 151 4.36 16.44 1.64
C ASN A 151 5.34 17.61 1.86
N GLU A 152 6.57 17.35 2.30
CA GLU A 152 7.61 18.38 2.42
C GLU A 152 8.10 18.90 1.07
N MET A 153 8.07 18.07 0.01
CA MET A 153 8.39 18.51 -1.34
C MET A 153 7.36 19.48 -1.93
N GLN A 154 6.21 19.69 -1.29
CA GLN A 154 5.21 20.62 -1.78
C GLN A 154 5.63 22.07 -1.47
N PRO A 155 5.46 23.02 -2.42
CA PRO A 155 5.77 24.42 -2.17
C PRO A 155 4.90 24.96 -1.03
N TYR A 156 5.48 25.83 -0.18
CA TYR A 156 4.84 26.39 1.02
C TYR A 156 3.47 27.06 0.77
N ALA A 157 3.17 27.50 -0.45
CA ALA A 157 1.88 28.06 -0.83
C ALA A 157 0.69 27.07 -0.66
N THR A 158 0.96 25.76 -0.72
CA THR A 158 -0.06 24.70 -0.63
C THR A 158 -0.43 24.36 0.82
N LYS A 159 0.46 24.59 1.79
CA LYS A 159 0.19 24.33 3.22
C LYS A 159 -0.84 25.29 3.82
N GLN A 160 -0.94 26.51 3.27
CA GLN A 160 -1.98 27.48 3.64
C GLN A 160 -3.33 27.07 3.05
N GLN A 161 -3.37 26.59 1.80
CA GLN A 161 -4.58 26.10 1.14
C GLN A 161 -5.14 24.81 1.76
N LEU A 162 -4.28 23.92 2.27
CA LEU A 162 -4.70 22.74 3.05
C LEU A 162 -5.34 23.10 4.40
N LYS A 163 -5.05 24.30 4.94
CA LYS A 163 -5.68 24.80 6.16
C LYS A 163 -7.06 25.42 5.90
N ASP A 164 -7.27 25.94 4.70
CA ASP A 164 -8.48 26.71 4.34
C ASP A 164 -9.44 25.94 3.39
N GLY A 165 -9.06 24.77 2.89
CA GLY A 165 -9.76 24.02 1.82
C GLY A 165 -10.22 22.61 2.19
N LEU A 166 -10.66 22.36 3.42
CA LEU A 166 -11.48 21.18 3.70
C LEU A 166 -12.80 21.36 2.91
N MET A 167 -13.12 20.43 2.01
CA MET A 167 -14.28 20.33 1.11
C MET A 167 -13.98 20.69 -0.36
N SER A 168 -13.54 19.71 -1.14
CA SER A 168 -13.92 19.56 -2.55
C SER A 168 -13.51 18.18 -3.08
N ASP A 169 -14.41 17.21 -2.90
CA ASP A 169 -14.75 16.10 -3.81
C ASP A 169 -13.65 15.52 -4.73
N CYS A 170 -12.84 14.61 -4.18
CA CYS A 170 -12.34 13.48 -4.97
C CYS A 170 -13.41 12.38 -4.94
N GLN A 171 -14.30 12.40 -5.93
CA GLN A 171 -15.26 11.31 -6.13
C GLN A 171 -14.52 10.05 -6.55
N TYR A 172 -14.42 9.11 -5.64
CA TYR A 172 -13.99 7.74 -5.91
C TYR A 172 -15.02 7.06 -6.82
N THR A 173 -14.63 6.71 -8.05
CA THR A 173 -15.35 5.69 -8.80
C THR A 173 -14.80 4.33 -8.41
N GLU A 174 -15.46 3.69 -7.45
CA GLU A 174 -15.34 2.26 -7.22
C GLU A 174 -15.94 1.53 -8.44
N HIS A 175 -15.12 0.81 -9.20
CA HIS A 175 -15.63 -0.18 -10.15
C HIS A 175 -15.79 -1.50 -9.40
N PHE A 176 -17.06 -1.89 -9.23
CA PHE A 176 -17.56 -3.14 -8.63
C PHE A 176 -17.12 -4.39 -9.40
#